data_AF-A0A4S1EZP4-F1
#
_entry.id   AF-A0A4S1EZP4-F1
#
_cell.length_a   1.000
_cell.length_b   1.000
_cell.length_c   1.000
_cell.angle_alpha   90.00
_cell.angle_beta   90.00
_cell.angle_gamma   90.00
#
_symmetry.space_group_name_H-M   'P 1'
#
loop_
_entity.id
_entity.type
_entity.pdbx_description
1 polymer ?
#
loop_
_entity_poly.entity_id
_entity_poly.type
_entity_poly.pdbx_seq_one_letter_code
_entity_poly.pdbx_strand_id
1 'polypeptide(L)'
;KPEMILAERGIRSTVILFGGARLPEPGGEAWAAKNETQRKNLEKNSKYYEEARKFARLCSQQSATSYYREYVVVTGGGPGVMEAGNRGADDVGAPSIGLNIVLPHEQA
;
A
#
# COMPACT_ATOMS: atom_id res chain seq x y z
N LYS A 1 21.40 3.00 -0.04
CA LYS A 1 20.71 4.32 0.05
C LYS A 1 19.45 4.28 0.92
N PRO A 2 18.49 3.34 0.74
CA PRO A 2 17.28 3.30 1.57
C PRO A 2 17.58 3.15 3.07
N GLU A 3 18.52 2.29 3.43
CA GLU A 3 18.96 2.06 4.81
C GLU A 3 19.41 3.35 5.53
N MET A 4 20.13 4.24 4.84
CA MET A 4 20.56 5.52 5.44
C MET A 4 19.36 6.41 5.78
N ILE A 5 18.35 6.49 4.90
CA ILE A 5 17.14 7.30 5.14
C ILE A 5 16.32 6.73 6.30
N LEU A 6 16.23 5.39 6.41
CA LEU A 6 15.56 4.74 7.54
C LEU A 6 16.28 5.06 8.86
N ALA A 7 17.62 5.00 8.86
CA ALA A 7 18.45 5.33 10.02
C ALA A 7 18.32 6.81 10.42
N GLU A 8 18.39 7.75 9.47
CA GLU A 8 18.22 9.19 9.70
C GLU A 8 16.85 9.52 10.31
N ARG A 9 15.79 8.81 9.90
CA ARG A 9 14.44 8.96 10.48
C ARG A 9 14.25 8.17 11.77
N GLY A 10 15.23 7.40 12.21
CA GLY A 10 15.17 6.58 13.42
C GLY A 10 14.16 5.43 13.33
N ILE A 11 13.88 4.93 12.13
CA ILE A 11 12.97 3.81 11.91
C ILE A 11 13.65 2.52 12.39
N ARG A 12 13.02 1.87 13.38
CA ARG A 12 13.44 0.63 14.04
C ARG A 12 12.71 -0.60 13.53
N SER A 13 11.47 -0.46 13.07
CA SER A 13 10.73 -1.55 12.46
C SER A 13 9.74 -1.09 11.39
N THR A 14 9.50 -1.96 10.42
CA THR A 14 8.63 -1.72 9.27
C THR A 14 7.66 -2.89 9.09
N VAL A 15 6.48 -2.60 8.53
CA VAL A 15 5.54 -3.62 8.07
C VAL A 15 5.45 -3.53 6.54
N ILE A 16 5.87 -4.57 5.85
CA ILE A 16 5.91 -4.60 4.39
C ILE A 16 4.63 -5.24 3.85
N LEU A 17 3.87 -4.52 3.03
CA LEU A 17 2.67 -5.03 2.38
C LEU A 17 2.98 -5.46 0.96
N PHE A 18 2.64 -6.72 0.66
CA PHE A 18 2.63 -7.28 -0.69
C PHE A 18 1.21 -7.69 -1.07
N GLY A 19 0.88 -7.57 -2.36
CA GLY A 19 -0.40 -8.02 -2.88
C GLY A 19 -0.62 -7.70 -4.34
N GLY A 20 -1.83 -7.95 -4.83
CA GLY A 20 -2.18 -7.75 -6.23
C GLY A 20 -2.11 -6.27 -6.62
N ALA A 21 -1.31 -5.96 -7.65
CA ALA A 21 -1.17 -4.62 -8.21
C ALA A 21 -2.42 -4.16 -9.02
N ARG A 22 -3.33 -5.08 -9.33
CA ARG A 22 -4.48 -4.85 -10.24
C ARG A 22 -5.81 -4.69 -9.52
N LEU A 23 -5.81 -4.73 -8.19
CA LEU A 23 -7.03 -4.66 -7.40
C LEU A 23 -7.55 -3.22 -7.41
N PRO A 24 -8.79 -2.97 -7.82
CA PRO A 24 -9.37 -1.64 -7.72
C PRO A 24 -9.78 -1.33 -6.28
N GLU A 25 -9.82 -0.05 -5.93
CA GLU A 25 -10.54 0.45 -4.75
C GLU A 25 -12.03 0.03 -4.85
N PRO A 26 -12.72 -0.33 -3.74
CA PRO A 26 -14.13 -0.65 -3.80
C PRO A 26 -14.96 0.48 -4.43
N GLY A 27 -15.75 0.15 -5.45
CA GLY A 27 -16.52 1.12 -6.23
C GLY A 27 -15.72 1.84 -7.33
N GLY A 28 -14.40 1.61 -7.40
CA GLY A 28 -13.54 2.08 -8.49
C GLY A 28 -13.62 1.21 -9.74
N GLU A 29 -13.07 1.71 -10.83
CA GLU A 29 -13.01 1.01 -12.11
C GLU A 29 -12.03 -0.17 -12.04
N ALA A 30 -12.45 -1.34 -12.50
CA ALA A 30 -11.59 -2.51 -12.68
C ALA A 30 -10.71 -2.37 -13.93
N TRP A 31 -9.86 -1.33 -13.97
CA TRP A 31 -9.05 -0.91 -15.12
C TRP A 31 -8.18 -2.01 -15.72
N ALA A 32 -7.75 -2.98 -14.91
CA ALA A 32 -6.90 -4.07 -15.34
C ALA A 32 -7.66 -5.24 -16.00
N ALA A 33 -9.00 -5.17 -16.08
CA ALA A 33 -9.83 -6.18 -16.71
C ALA A 33 -9.71 -6.15 -18.23
N LYS A 34 -9.50 -7.32 -18.85
CA LYS A 34 -9.53 -7.48 -20.32
C LYS A 34 -10.78 -8.17 -20.84
N ASN A 35 -11.64 -8.63 -19.93
CA ASN A 35 -12.91 -9.28 -20.23
C ASN A 35 -13.85 -9.22 -19.02
N GLU A 36 -15.11 -9.58 -19.25
CA GLU A 36 -16.19 -9.50 -18.28
C GLU A 36 -15.97 -10.41 -17.05
N THR A 37 -15.38 -11.59 -17.23
CA THR A 37 -15.05 -12.49 -16.13
C THR A 37 -13.98 -11.88 -15.22
N GLN A 38 -12.94 -11.28 -15.80
CA GLN A 38 -11.91 -10.58 -15.05
C GLN A 38 -12.46 -9.36 -14.31
N ARG A 39 -13.34 -8.58 -14.95
CA ARG A 39 -14.02 -7.43 -14.33
C ARG A 39 -14.76 -7.85 -13.06
N LYS A 40 -15.64 -8.85 -13.16
CA LYS A 40 -16.39 -9.41 -12.01
C LYS A 40 -15.48 -9.91 -10.90
N ASN A 41 -14.37 -10.57 -11.25
CA ASN A 41 -13.42 -11.08 -10.26
C ASN A 41 -12.67 -9.94 -9.56
N LEU A 42 -12.22 -8.92 -10.29
CA LEU A 42 -11.54 -7.75 -9.71
C LEU A 42 -12.47 -6.97 -8.80
N GLU A 43 -13.71 -6.72 -9.22
CA GLU A 43 -14.73 -6.07 -8.40
C GLU A 43 -15.03 -6.87 -7.13
N LYS A 44 -15.23 -8.19 -7.24
CA LYS A 44 -15.44 -9.06 -6.07
C LYS A 44 -14.26 -9.06 -5.11
N ASN A 45 -13.05 -8.95 -5.64
CA ASN A 45 -11.82 -8.96 -4.85
C ASN A 45 -11.41 -7.57 -4.35
N SER A 46 -12.10 -6.49 -4.76
CA SER A 46 -11.84 -5.12 -4.27
C SER A 46 -11.92 -5.02 -2.74
N LYS A 47 -12.66 -5.90 -2.07
CA LYS A 47 -12.64 -6.02 -0.60
C LYS A 47 -11.22 -6.15 0.00
N TYR A 48 -10.29 -6.80 -0.70
CA TYR A 48 -8.91 -6.94 -0.22
C TYR A 48 -8.13 -5.64 -0.26
N TYR A 49 -8.51 -4.70 -1.15
CA TYR A 49 -8.00 -3.34 -1.11
C TYR A 49 -8.41 -2.66 0.21
N GLU A 50 -9.68 -2.76 0.60
CA GLU A 50 -10.15 -2.16 1.85
C GLU A 50 -9.53 -2.80 3.08
N GLU A 51 -9.37 -4.13 3.10
CA GLU A 51 -8.70 -4.81 4.21
C GLU A 51 -7.22 -4.39 4.31
N ALA A 52 -6.52 -4.19 3.18
CA ALA A 52 -5.15 -3.68 3.19
C ALA A 52 -5.09 -2.24 3.72
N ARG A 53 -6.01 -1.37 3.29
CA ARG A 53 -6.12 0.01 3.78
C ARG A 53 -6.42 0.07 5.28
N LYS A 54 -7.34 -0.78 5.75
CA LYS A 54 -7.67 -0.92 7.18
C LYS A 54 -6.48 -1.44 7.98
N PHE A 55 -5.77 -2.46 7.50
CA PHE A 55 -4.58 -2.98 8.16
C PHE A 55 -3.49 -1.90 8.28
N ALA A 56 -3.23 -1.16 7.20
CA ALA A 56 -2.27 -0.07 7.22
C ALA A 56 -2.66 1.08 8.16
N ARG A 57 -3.95 1.42 8.26
CA ARG A 57 -4.46 2.36 9.29
C ARG A 57 -4.10 1.90 10.70
N LEU A 58 -4.34 0.62 11.02
CA LEU A 58 -4.04 0.06 12.34
C LEU A 58 -2.53 0.07 12.64
N CYS A 59 -1.70 -0.36 11.70
CA CYS A 59 -0.23 -0.29 11.84
C CYS A 59 0.23 1.15 12.07
N SER A 60 -0.32 2.10 11.33
CA SER A 60 0.05 3.51 11.38
C SER A 60 -0.38 4.20 12.68
N GLN A 61 -1.57 3.87 13.18
CA GLN A 61 -2.03 4.31 14.51
C GLN A 61 -1.12 3.77 15.61
N GLN A 62 -0.73 2.49 15.54
CA GLN A 62 0.25 1.92 16.47
C GLN A 62 1.61 2.59 16.31
N SER A 63 2.04 2.86 15.09
CA SER A 63 3.30 3.52 14.77
C SER A 63 3.41 4.91 15.40
N ALA A 64 2.30 5.66 15.47
CA ALA A 64 2.23 6.97 16.10
C ALA A 64 2.67 6.96 17.57
N THR A 65 2.43 5.86 18.30
CA THR A 65 2.87 5.70 19.71
C THR A 65 4.40 5.73 19.87
N SER A 66 5.11 5.49 18.77
CA SER A 66 6.58 5.45 18.71
C SER A 66 7.18 6.64 17.96
N TYR A 67 6.42 7.71 17.73
CA TYR A 67 6.80 8.82 16.85
C TYR A 67 7.16 8.34 15.43
N TYR A 68 6.39 7.38 14.92
CA TYR A 68 6.58 6.78 13.60
C TYR A 68 7.95 6.11 13.39
N ARG A 69 8.48 5.48 14.45
CA ARG A 69 9.74 4.74 14.41
C ARG A 69 9.54 3.23 14.33
N GLU A 70 8.38 2.72 14.70
CA GLU A 70 8.05 1.28 14.63
C GLU A 70 6.80 1.05 13.80
N TYR A 71 6.70 -0.12 13.20
CA TYR A 71 5.57 -0.53 12.35
C TYR A 71 5.27 0.42 11.18
N VAL A 72 6.28 1.13 10.68
CA VAL A 72 6.12 2.04 9.54
C VAL A 72 5.74 1.23 8.31
N VAL A 73 4.65 1.63 7.65
CA VAL A 73 4.12 0.93 6.46
C VAL A 73 5.07 1.12 5.28
N VAL A 74 5.44 0.01 4.66
CA VAL A 74 6.30 -0.04 3.46
C VAL A 74 5.56 -0.80 2.36
N THR A 75 5.58 -0.27 1.14
CA THR A 75 5.00 -0.92 -0.05
C THR A 75 5.93 -0.75 -1.25
N GLY A 76 5.60 -1.37 -2.39
CA GLY A 76 6.27 -1.11 -3.66
C GLY A 76 5.77 0.15 -4.39
N GLY A 77 4.83 0.90 -3.78
CA GLY A 77 4.27 2.17 -4.26
C GLY A 77 3.52 2.15 -5.61
N GLY A 78 3.19 0.97 -6.13
CA GLY A 78 2.30 0.81 -7.28
C GLY A 78 0.82 0.73 -6.90
N PRO A 79 -0.07 0.45 -7.87
CA PRO A 79 -1.52 0.35 -7.65
C PRO A 79 -1.94 -0.86 -6.80
N GLY A 80 -3.23 -0.92 -6.47
CA GLY A 80 -3.84 -2.04 -5.76
C GLY A 80 -3.47 -2.10 -4.29
N VAL A 81 -3.04 -3.27 -3.79
CA VAL A 81 -2.73 -3.45 -2.35
C VAL A 81 -1.62 -2.51 -1.87
N MET A 82 -0.67 -2.18 -2.74
CA MET A 82 0.40 -1.24 -2.41
C MET A 82 -0.14 0.18 -2.21
N GLU A 83 -0.98 0.66 -3.13
CA GLU A 83 -1.68 1.94 -2.98
C GLU A 83 -2.57 1.94 -1.72
N ALA A 84 -3.35 0.88 -1.52
CA ALA A 84 -4.21 0.73 -0.33
C ALA A 84 -3.41 0.86 0.97
N GLY A 85 -2.21 0.25 1.02
CA GLY A 85 -1.31 0.37 2.16
C GLY A 85 -0.87 1.81 2.42
N ASN A 86 -0.41 2.51 1.38
CA ASN A 86 0.03 3.90 1.52
C ASN A 86 -1.13 4.83 1.89
N ARG A 87 -2.30 4.67 1.25
CA ARG A 87 -3.51 5.43 1.58
C ARG A 87 -4.00 5.17 2.99
N GLY A 88 -3.91 3.92 3.48
CA GLY A 88 -4.30 3.61 4.85
C GLY A 88 -3.40 4.32 5.89
N ALA A 89 -2.11 4.52 5.60
CA ALA A 89 -1.26 5.35 6.44
C ALA A 89 -1.65 6.83 6.35
N ASP A 90 -1.89 7.33 5.14
CA ASP A 90 -2.27 8.72 4.87
C ASP A 90 -3.59 9.13 5.52
N ASP A 91 -4.58 8.23 5.55
CA ASP A 91 -5.89 8.43 6.21
C ASP A 91 -5.78 8.87 7.69
N VAL A 92 -4.69 8.50 8.35
CA VAL A 92 -4.41 8.82 9.75
C VAL A 92 -3.22 9.78 9.91
N GLY A 93 -2.80 10.42 8.82
CA GLY A 93 -1.71 11.39 8.77
C GLY A 93 -0.33 10.79 9.06
N ALA A 94 -0.16 9.48 8.88
CA ALA A 94 1.10 8.80 9.16
C ALA A 94 1.99 8.72 7.91
N PRO A 95 3.32 8.74 8.08
CA PRO A 95 4.24 8.51 6.98
C PRO A 95 4.19 7.05 6.50
N SER A 96 4.34 6.85 5.19
CA SER A 96 4.55 5.55 4.54
C SER A 96 5.75 5.61 3.58
N ILE A 97 6.27 4.43 3.22
CA ILE A 97 7.46 4.31 2.36
C ILE A 97 7.09 3.51 1.10
N GLY A 98 7.28 4.12 -0.07
CA GLY A 98 7.23 3.44 -1.36
C GLY A 98 8.62 3.09 -1.87
N LEU A 99 8.91 1.80 -2.02
CA LEU A 99 10.14 1.29 -2.64
C LEU A 99 9.88 0.92 -4.11
N ASN A 100 9.71 1.97 -4.93
CA ASN A 100 9.36 1.81 -6.34
C ASN A 100 10.54 1.25 -7.15
N ILE A 101 10.21 0.61 -8.26
CA ILE A 101 11.16 0.15 -9.27
C ILE A 101 10.88 0.84 -10.60
N VAL A 102 11.92 1.02 -11.41
CA VAL A 102 11.76 1.46 -12.80
C VAL A 102 11.46 0.25 -13.65
N LEU A 103 10.34 0.29 -14.38
CA LEU A 103 9.98 -0.75 -15.35
C LEU A 103 10.15 -0.21 -16.78
N PRO A 104 10.64 -1.03 -17.73
CA PRO A 104 10.88 -0.61 -19.11
C PRO A 104 9.59 -0.26 -19.87
N HIS A 105 8.44 -0.75 -19.41
CA HIS A 105 7.12 -0.30 -19.82
C HIS A 105 6.27 -0.07 -18.55
N GLU A 106 5.48 1.00 -18.57
CA GLU A 106 4.86 1.63 -17.41
C GLU A 106 3.91 0.70 -16.65
N GLN A 107 3.88 0.85 -15.32
CA GLN A 107 2.75 0.44 -14.47
C GLN A 107 1.61 1.43 -14.73
N ALA A 108 0.99 1.33 -15.91
CA ALA A 108 -0.32 1.92 -16.17
C ALA A 108 -1.40 1.15 -15.40
#